data_AF-A0ABD5WFM5-F1
#
_entry.id   AF-A0ABD5WFM5-F1
#
_cell.length_a   1.000
_cell.length_b   1.000
_cell.length_c   1.000
_cell.angle_alpha   90.00
_cell.angle_beta   90.00
_cell.angle_gamma   90.00
#
_symmetry.space_group_name_H-M   'P 1'
#
loop_
_entity.id
_entity.type
_entity.pdbx_description
1 polymer ?
#
loop_
_entity_poly.entity_id
_entity_poly.type
_entity_poly.pdbx_seq_one_letter_code
_entity_poly.pdbx_strand_id
1 'polypeptide(L)'
;MDETTSSSHGRTEDTSAVRVGTEAASPDDSKLGTLTPRAYLLFGVATLLGLAHHLDHVIRGNHVGWPITPDVNPFTYSLVIYPLVVFGFTLSLTGRAGSRYWTVVMTLGTGMLAFFHLSPWAVEPPGDVILPYANPLFGYVAFALLLALIGVVGVGALYSARLWVREVA
;
A
#
# COMPACT_ATOMS: atom_id res chain seq x y z
N MET A 1 34.85 -85.04 21.74
CA MET A 1 35.57 -84.17 22.69
C MET A 1 35.50 -82.77 22.11
N ASP A 2 34.96 -81.89 22.94
CA ASP A 2 34.64 -80.49 22.69
C ASP A 2 35.83 -79.65 22.18
N GLU A 3 35.56 -78.61 21.39
CA GLU A 3 35.59 -77.19 21.80
C GLU A 3 35.89 -76.22 20.62
N THR A 4 34.93 -75.30 20.42
CA THR A 4 35.06 -73.87 20.10
C THR A 4 36.21 -73.34 19.21
N THR A 5 35.84 -72.58 18.17
CA THR A 5 36.24 -71.16 18.06
C THR A 5 35.40 -70.41 17.02
N SER A 6 34.90 -69.26 17.49
CA SER A 6 34.19 -68.20 16.81
C SER A 6 35.19 -67.23 16.16
N SER A 7 34.93 -66.70 14.96
CA SER A 7 35.36 -65.32 14.63
C SER A 7 34.70 -64.71 13.39
N SER A 8 34.02 -63.59 13.67
CA SER A 8 33.83 -62.35 12.91
C SER A 8 33.22 -62.36 11.50
N HIS A 9 31.92 -62.01 11.49
CA HIS A 9 31.22 -61.25 10.46
C HIS A 9 31.94 -59.93 10.16
N GLY A 10 32.40 -59.75 8.91
CA GLY A 10 32.76 -58.44 8.37
C GLY A 10 31.49 -57.70 7.94
N ARG A 11 31.00 -56.79 8.78
CA ARG A 11 29.94 -55.83 8.43
C ARG A 11 30.60 -54.60 7.83
N THR A 12 30.53 -54.45 6.51
CA THR A 12 30.88 -53.22 5.81
C THR A 12 29.80 -52.18 6.12
N GLU A 13 30.14 -51.16 6.90
CA GLU A 13 29.32 -49.97 7.09
C GLU A 13 29.37 -49.13 5.80
N ASP A 14 28.36 -49.28 4.96
CA ASP A 14 28.11 -48.37 3.84
C ASP A 14 27.48 -47.10 4.42
N THR A 15 28.34 -46.15 4.79
CA THR A 15 27.96 -44.81 5.22
C THR A 15 27.46 -44.05 3.99
N SER A 16 26.17 -44.24 3.72
CA SER A 16 25.40 -43.42 2.80
C SER A 16 25.41 -41.97 3.29
N ALA A 17 26.36 -41.20 2.76
CA ALA A 17 26.42 -39.77 2.92
C ALA A 17 25.10 -39.16 2.44
N VAL A 18 24.28 -38.73 3.39
CA VAL A 18 23.14 -37.85 3.17
C VAL A 18 23.68 -36.58 2.54
N ARG A 19 23.66 -36.52 1.21
CA ARG A 19 23.75 -35.25 0.49
C ARG A 19 22.49 -34.47 0.84
N VAL A 20 22.59 -33.63 1.86
CA VAL A 20 21.70 -32.49 2.06
C VAL A 20 21.86 -31.65 0.81
N GLY A 21 21.05 -31.93 -0.21
CA GLY A 21 20.90 -31.08 -1.36
C GLY A 21 20.47 -29.73 -0.83
N THR A 22 21.35 -28.74 -0.93
CA THR A 22 20.92 -27.35 -0.99
C THR A 22 20.07 -27.27 -2.24
N GLU A 23 18.76 -27.47 -2.07
CA GLU A 23 17.76 -27.20 -3.09
C GLU A 23 17.88 -25.71 -3.37
N ALA A 24 18.72 -25.39 -4.37
CA ALA A 24 18.85 -24.06 -4.89
C ALA A 24 17.44 -23.62 -5.26
N ALA A 25 16.98 -22.54 -4.61
CA ALA A 25 15.69 -21.92 -4.85
C ALA A 25 15.43 -21.93 -6.36
N SER A 26 14.31 -22.56 -6.74
CA SER A 26 13.93 -22.69 -8.14
C SER A 26 13.87 -21.28 -8.77
N PRO A 27 14.30 -21.08 -10.03
CA PRO A 27 14.33 -19.75 -10.67
C PRO A 27 12.96 -19.04 -10.71
N ASP A 28 11.89 -19.76 -10.41
CA ASP A 28 10.50 -19.31 -10.42
C ASP A 28 10.07 -18.56 -9.13
N ASP A 29 10.88 -18.55 -8.07
CA ASP A 29 10.64 -17.72 -6.87
C ASP A 29 10.73 -16.20 -7.13
N SER A 30 11.22 -15.82 -8.32
CA SER A 30 11.36 -14.43 -8.77
C SER A 30 10.05 -13.77 -9.24
N LYS A 31 8.94 -14.51 -9.27
CA LYS A 31 7.62 -14.01 -9.74
C LYS A 31 6.67 -13.57 -8.62
N LEU A 32 7.16 -13.29 -7.42
CA LEU A 32 6.37 -12.54 -6.44
C LEU A 32 6.20 -11.10 -6.96
N GLY A 33 5.00 -10.82 -7.48
CA GLY A 33 4.62 -9.60 -8.19
C GLY A 33 5.24 -8.34 -7.62
N THR A 34 6.35 -7.92 -8.21
CA THR A 34 7.11 -6.77 -7.74
C THR A 34 6.48 -5.53 -8.35
N LEU A 35 5.94 -4.68 -7.49
CA LEU A 35 5.57 -3.33 -7.90
C LEU A 35 6.75 -2.69 -8.62
N THR A 36 6.47 -2.05 -9.76
CA THR A 36 7.52 -1.34 -10.49
C THR A 36 7.99 -0.13 -9.68
N PRO A 37 9.22 0.37 -9.87
CA PRO A 37 9.66 1.62 -9.24
C PRO A 37 8.71 2.80 -9.51
N ARG A 38 8.06 2.79 -10.69
CA ARG A 38 7.04 3.77 -11.05
C ARG A 38 5.78 3.66 -10.19
N ALA A 39 5.36 2.44 -9.83
CA ALA A 39 4.25 2.24 -8.89
C ALA A 39 4.58 2.82 -7.52
N TYR A 40 5.77 2.53 -6.97
CA TYR A 40 6.21 3.11 -5.70
C TYR A 40 6.24 4.63 -5.73
N LEU A 41 6.79 5.23 -6.79
CA LEU A 41 6.80 6.68 -6.95
C LEU A 41 5.38 7.24 -6.96
N LEU A 42 4.48 6.64 -7.74
CA LEU A 42 3.10 7.09 -7.86
C LEU A 42 2.36 7.04 -6.52
N PHE A 43 2.48 5.94 -5.78
CA PHE A 43 1.84 5.77 -4.48
C PHE A 43 2.48 6.68 -3.42
N GLY A 44 3.79 6.90 -3.50
CA GLY A 44 4.50 7.85 -2.64
C GLY A 44 4.03 9.29 -2.86
N VAL A 45 3.92 9.73 -4.12
CA VAL A 45 3.38 11.05 -4.47
C VAL A 45 1.94 11.20 -4.00
N ALA A 46 1.09 10.19 -4.21
CA ALA A 46 -0.28 10.18 -3.70
C ALA A 46 -0.32 10.32 -2.17
N THR A 47 0.57 9.64 -1.46
CA THR A 47 0.69 9.72 0.02
C THR A 47 1.08 11.13 0.46
N LEU A 48 2.07 11.75 -0.19
CA LEU A 48 2.53 13.10 0.14
C LEU A 48 1.44 14.16 -0.12
N LEU A 49 0.73 14.04 -1.26
CA LEU A 49 -0.41 14.91 -1.55
C LEU A 49 -1.56 14.67 -0.56
N GLY A 50 -1.81 13.43 -0.15
CA GLY A 50 -2.80 13.10 0.87
C GLY A 50 -2.47 13.68 2.24
N LEU A 51 -1.18 13.70 2.62
CA LEU A 51 -0.71 14.39 3.81
C LEU A 51 -0.89 15.90 3.70
N ALA A 52 -0.46 16.49 2.59
CA ALA A 52 -0.61 17.93 2.37
C ALA A 52 -2.09 18.35 2.37
N HIS A 53 -2.99 17.52 1.84
CA HIS A 53 -4.43 17.72 1.91
C HIS A 53 -4.97 17.64 3.35
N HIS A 54 -4.57 16.67 4.17
CA HIS A 54 -5.00 16.67 5.59
C HIS A 54 -4.44 17.88 6.36
N LEU A 55 -3.21 18.31 6.05
CA LEU A 55 -2.63 19.53 6.63
C LEU A 55 -3.41 20.79 6.22
N ASP A 56 -3.93 20.84 4.99
CA ASP A 56 -4.82 21.91 4.54
C ASP A 56 -6.03 22.07 5.48
N HIS A 57 -6.75 21.00 5.81
CA HIS A 57 -7.86 21.08 6.76
C HIS A 57 -7.44 21.63 8.12
N VAL A 58 -6.27 21.22 8.63
CA VAL A 58 -5.75 21.70 9.91
C VAL A 58 -5.42 23.19 9.84
N ILE A 59 -4.80 23.65 8.76
CA ILE A 59 -4.43 25.06 8.56
C ILE A 59 -5.67 25.93 8.33
N ARG A 60 -6.61 25.45 7.52
CA ARG A 60 -7.85 26.15 7.16
C ARG A 60 -8.84 26.18 8.31
N GLY A 61 -8.77 25.21 9.22
CA GLY A 61 -9.52 25.19 10.46
C GLY A 61 -10.99 24.77 10.33
N ASN A 62 -11.41 24.29 9.16
CA ASN A 62 -12.74 23.70 8.93
C ASN A 62 -12.62 22.27 8.41
N HIS A 63 -13.69 21.49 8.60
CA HIS A 63 -13.74 20.06 8.25
C HIS A 63 -12.61 19.23 8.88
N VAL A 64 -12.05 19.70 10.01
CA VAL A 64 -11.08 18.95 10.82
C VAL A 64 -11.82 18.19 11.91
N GLY A 65 -11.42 16.95 12.16
CA GLY A 65 -12.01 16.07 13.17
C GLY A 65 -11.02 15.67 14.25
N TRP A 66 -11.43 14.71 15.07
CA TRP A 66 -10.55 13.97 15.97
C TRP A 66 -9.35 13.41 15.22
N PRO A 67 -8.11 13.49 15.77
CA PRO A 67 -7.79 13.87 17.16
C PRO A 67 -7.55 15.37 17.40
N ILE A 68 -7.77 16.23 16.41
CA ILE A 68 -7.50 17.67 16.54
C ILE A 68 -8.66 18.38 17.24
N THR A 69 -9.90 17.99 16.93
CA THR A 69 -11.13 18.43 17.60
C THR A 69 -11.82 17.24 18.29
N PRO A 70 -12.80 17.45 19.17
CA PRO A 70 -13.57 16.33 19.76
C PRO A 70 -14.53 15.66 18.76
N ASP A 71 -14.75 16.25 17.58
CA ASP A 71 -15.75 15.79 16.62
C ASP A 71 -15.25 14.63 15.78
N VAL A 72 -16.01 13.52 15.74
CA VAL A 72 -15.75 12.40 14.83
C VAL A 72 -16.49 12.63 13.52
N ASN A 73 -15.74 12.81 12.44
CA ASN A 73 -16.29 13.19 11.13
C ASN A 73 -15.46 12.54 9.99
N PRO A 74 -15.74 12.85 8.69
CA PRO A 74 -15.00 12.26 7.58
C PRO A 74 -13.48 12.41 7.67
N PHE A 75 -12.95 13.54 8.18
CA PHE A 75 -11.52 13.73 8.41
C PHE A 75 -10.97 12.69 9.39
N THR A 76 -11.68 12.39 10.47
CA THR A 76 -11.25 11.36 11.43
C THR A 76 -11.16 9.99 10.78
N TYR A 77 -12.19 9.61 10.01
CA TYR A 77 -12.22 8.32 9.34
C TYR A 77 -11.16 8.22 8.25
N SER A 78 -10.86 9.31 7.52
CA SER A 78 -9.85 9.30 6.46
C SER A 78 -8.44 9.08 6.99
N LEU A 79 -8.14 9.38 8.25
CA LEU A 79 -6.83 9.10 8.86
C LEU A 79 -6.43 7.61 8.82
N VAL A 80 -7.39 6.70 8.66
CA VAL A 80 -7.10 5.26 8.47
C VAL A 80 -6.24 4.99 7.22
N ILE A 81 -6.20 5.91 6.26
CA ILE A 81 -5.36 5.76 5.08
C ILE A 81 -3.87 5.66 5.42
N TYR A 82 -3.40 6.32 6.48
CA TYR A 82 -1.98 6.31 6.84
C TYR A 82 -1.49 4.94 7.33
N PRO A 83 -2.14 4.28 8.32
CA PRO A 83 -1.75 2.92 8.69
C PRO A 83 -1.93 1.94 7.52
N LEU A 84 -2.95 2.10 6.67
CA LEU A 84 -3.10 1.28 5.46
C LEU A 84 -1.90 1.48 4.51
N VAL A 85 -1.52 2.71 4.20
CA VAL A 85 -0.39 3.01 3.32
C VAL A 85 0.93 2.49 3.89
N VAL A 86 1.19 2.70 5.19
CA VAL A 86 2.40 2.19 5.86
C VAL A 86 2.44 0.65 5.80
N PHE A 87 1.31 0.00 6.10
CA PHE A 87 1.18 -1.45 6.01
C PHE A 87 1.38 -1.95 4.58
N GLY A 88 0.75 -1.29 3.60
CA GLY A 88 0.88 -1.57 2.17
C GLY A 88 2.32 -1.50 1.69
N PHE A 89 3.03 -0.42 2.00
CA PHE A 89 4.45 -0.29 1.65
C PHE A 89 5.30 -1.35 2.34
N THR A 90 5.07 -1.61 3.63
CA THR A 90 5.82 -2.64 4.38
C THR A 90 5.63 -4.02 3.75
N LEU A 91 4.38 -4.40 3.43
CA LEU A 91 4.10 -5.66 2.76
C LEU A 91 4.68 -5.70 1.35
N SER A 92 4.62 -4.61 0.59
CA SER A 92 5.20 -4.56 -0.75
C SER A 92 6.72 -4.66 -0.76
N LEU A 93 7.40 -3.98 0.18
CA LEU A 93 8.86 -4.07 0.33
C LEU A 93 9.32 -5.44 0.82
N THR A 94 8.45 -6.18 1.52
CA THR A 94 8.72 -7.56 1.96
C THR A 94 8.18 -8.64 1.01
N GLY A 95 7.72 -8.25 -0.18
CA GLY A 95 7.23 -9.19 -1.21
C GLY A 95 5.88 -9.86 -0.90
N ARG A 96 5.13 -9.33 0.09
CA ARG A 96 3.87 -9.90 0.60
C ARG A 96 2.62 -9.21 0.06
N ALA A 97 2.74 -8.04 -0.57
CA ALA A 97 1.63 -7.35 -1.23
C ALA A 97 2.07 -6.71 -2.56
N GLY A 98 1.29 -6.94 -3.62
CA GLY A 98 1.56 -6.40 -4.95
C GLY A 98 0.44 -5.50 -5.48
N SER A 99 0.27 -5.53 -6.80
CA SER A 99 -0.71 -4.72 -7.54
C SER A 99 -2.15 -4.79 -7.00
N ARG A 100 -2.59 -5.98 -6.55
CA ARG A 100 -3.96 -6.22 -6.04
C ARG A 100 -4.30 -5.36 -4.83
N TYR A 101 -3.40 -5.33 -3.85
CA TYR A 101 -3.58 -4.55 -2.63
C TYR A 101 -3.75 -3.06 -2.96
N TRP A 102 -2.81 -2.53 -3.76
CA TRP A 102 -2.82 -1.13 -4.14
C TRP A 102 -3.99 -0.77 -5.05
N THR A 103 -4.48 -1.70 -5.87
CA THR A 103 -5.71 -1.50 -6.66
C THR A 103 -6.90 -1.21 -5.76
N VAL A 104 -7.09 -2.01 -4.70
CA VAL A 104 -8.18 -1.81 -3.74
C VAL A 104 -8.02 -0.47 -3.01
N VAL A 105 -6.85 -0.23 -2.42
CA VAL A 105 -6.59 1.01 -1.66
C VAL A 105 -6.78 2.26 -2.51
N MET A 106 -6.22 2.29 -3.72
CA MET A 106 -6.30 3.45 -4.60
C MET A 106 -7.72 3.63 -5.16
N THR A 107 -8.42 2.55 -5.50
CA THR A 107 -9.80 2.65 -6.00
C THR A 107 -10.74 3.19 -4.93
N LEU A 108 -10.68 2.64 -3.72
CA LEU A 108 -11.48 3.13 -2.60
C LEU A 108 -11.12 4.56 -2.22
N GLY A 109 -9.82 4.90 -2.19
CA GLY A 109 -9.35 6.25 -1.94
C GLY A 109 -9.85 7.26 -2.98
N THR A 110 -9.80 6.91 -4.26
CA THR A 110 -10.33 7.75 -5.36
C THR A 110 -11.83 7.99 -5.17
N GLY A 111 -12.58 6.91 -4.92
CA GLY A 111 -14.02 6.98 -4.71
C GLY A 111 -14.38 7.86 -3.52
N MET A 112 -13.66 7.70 -2.41
CA MET A 112 -13.89 8.48 -1.18
C MET A 112 -13.62 9.97 -1.38
N LEU A 113 -12.47 10.33 -1.98
CA LEU A 113 -12.12 11.72 -2.26
C LEU A 113 -13.12 12.37 -3.21
N ALA A 114 -13.47 11.69 -4.30
CA ALA A 114 -14.44 12.21 -5.26
C ALA A 114 -15.83 12.35 -4.64
N PHE A 115 -16.26 11.38 -3.81
CA PHE A 115 -17.55 11.43 -3.13
C PHE A 115 -17.66 12.64 -2.19
N PHE A 116 -16.68 12.84 -1.31
CA PHE A 116 -16.77 13.89 -0.29
C PHE A 116 -16.53 15.31 -0.82
N HIS A 117 -15.89 15.47 -1.99
CA HIS A 117 -15.56 16.80 -2.52
C HIS A 117 -16.25 17.20 -3.82
N LEU A 118 -16.55 16.24 -4.69
CA LEU A 118 -17.00 16.54 -6.06
C LEU A 118 -18.40 16.02 -6.37
N SER A 119 -18.97 15.17 -5.52
CA SER A 119 -20.29 14.61 -5.74
C SER A 119 -21.41 15.61 -5.35
N PRO A 120 -22.66 15.37 -5.79
CA PRO A 120 -23.83 16.13 -5.33
C PRO A 120 -24.08 16.07 -3.82
N TRP A 121 -23.45 15.12 -3.12
CA TRP A 121 -23.53 14.93 -1.67
C TRP A 121 -22.22 15.26 -0.96
N ALA A 122 -21.37 16.07 -1.60
CA ALA A 122 -20.10 16.50 -1.02
C ALA A 122 -20.33 17.11 0.36
N VAL A 123 -19.65 16.56 1.36
CA VAL A 123 -19.60 17.14 2.71
C VAL A 123 -18.74 18.40 2.70
N GLU A 124 -17.76 18.45 1.80
CA GLU A 124 -16.86 19.56 1.64
C GLU A 124 -16.72 19.94 0.15
N PRO A 125 -17.73 20.65 -0.39
CA PRO A 125 -17.73 21.09 -1.77
C PRO A 125 -16.58 22.08 -2.05
N PRO A 126 -16.26 22.37 -3.32
CA PRO A 126 -15.12 23.25 -3.68
C PRO A 126 -15.14 24.63 -2.99
N GLY A 127 -16.33 25.18 -2.77
CA GLY A 127 -16.49 26.46 -2.05
C GLY A 127 -15.94 26.41 -0.63
N ASP A 128 -16.11 25.28 0.07
CA ASP A 128 -15.63 25.10 1.44
C ASP A 128 -14.11 24.97 1.49
N VAL A 129 -13.47 24.55 0.40
CA VAL A 129 -12.00 24.50 0.30
C VAL A 129 -11.42 25.87 -0.04
N ILE A 130 -12.06 26.61 -0.94
CA ILE A 130 -11.50 27.86 -1.50
C ILE A 130 -11.76 29.07 -0.59
N LEU A 131 -13.00 29.23 -0.13
CA LEU A 131 -13.48 30.48 0.47
C LEU A 131 -13.01 30.77 1.91
N PRO A 132 -12.64 29.79 2.76
CA PRO A 132 -12.24 30.11 4.13
C PRO A 132 -10.91 30.84 4.27
N TYR A 133 -10.07 30.82 3.24
CA TYR A 133 -8.81 31.54 3.26
C TYR A 133 -9.01 33.04 3.09
N ALA A 134 -8.38 33.82 3.96
CA ALA A 134 -8.36 35.29 3.84
C ALA A 134 -7.73 35.77 2.52
N ASN A 135 -6.73 35.04 2.02
CA ASN A 135 -6.17 35.25 0.69
C ASN A 135 -6.73 34.16 -0.27
N PRO A 136 -7.52 34.54 -1.29
CA PRO A 136 -8.10 33.59 -2.25
C PRO A 136 -7.07 32.71 -2.97
N LEU A 137 -5.83 33.18 -3.13
CA LEU A 137 -4.77 32.39 -3.75
C LEU A 137 -4.51 31.08 -2.99
N PHE A 138 -4.52 31.10 -1.65
CA PHE A 138 -4.32 29.88 -0.86
C PHE A 138 -5.48 28.91 -1.02
N GLY A 139 -6.71 29.41 -1.12
CA GLY A 139 -7.88 28.57 -1.41
C GLY A 139 -7.80 27.88 -2.78
N TYR A 140 -7.36 28.58 -3.83
CA TYR A 140 -7.16 27.96 -5.13
C TYR A 140 -6.01 26.96 -5.15
N VAL A 141 -4.92 27.23 -4.41
CA VAL A 141 -3.80 26.28 -4.26
C VAL A 141 -4.26 25.02 -3.53
N ALA A 142 -5.01 25.16 -2.43
CA ALA A 142 -5.61 24.04 -1.70
C ALA A 142 -6.51 23.19 -2.60
N PHE A 143 -7.38 23.84 -3.38
CA PHE A 143 -8.27 23.14 -4.31
C PHE A 143 -7.51 22.46 -5.44
N ALA A 144 -6.47 23.09 -6.01
CA ALA A 144 -5.61 22.48 -7.01
C ALA A 144 -4.86 21.26 -6.45
N LEU A 145 -4.41 21.32 -5.19
CA LEU A 145 -3.79 20.20 -4.49
C LEU A 145 -4.77 19.03 -4.34
N LEU A 146 -6.01 19.30 -3.94
CA LEU A 146 -7.07 18.30 -3.86
C LEU A 146 -7.34 17.64 -5.23
N LEU A 147 -7.44 18.43 -6.31
CA LEU A 147 -7.63 17.87 -7.65
C LEU A 147 -6.44 17.04 -8.10
N ALA A 148 -5.21 17.48 -7.81
CA ALA A 148 -4.00 16.71 -8.08
C ALA A 148 -3.98 15.39 -7.29
N LEU A 149 -4.41 15.41 -6.03
CA LEU A 149 -4.56 14.23 -5.19
C LEU A 149 -5.58 13.23 -5.79
N ILE A 150 -6.79 13.70 -6.14
CA ILE A 150 -7.81 12.85 -6.78
C ILE A 150 -7.27 12.24 -8.06
N GLY A 151 -6.63 13.06 -8.89
CA GLY A 151 -6.04 12.64 -10.16
C GLY A 151 -4.96 11.57 -9.97
N VAL A 152 -4.01 11.78 -9.07
CA VAL A 152 -2.89 10.85 -8.86
C VAL A 152 -3.35 9.52 -8.25
N VAL A 153 -4.31 9.55 -7.31
CA VAL A 153 -4.88 8.33 -6.71
C VAL A 153 -5.70 7.57 -7.76
N GLY A 154 -6.48 8.26 -8.60
CA GLY A 154 -7.22 7.66 -9.71
C GLY A 154 -6.30 7.02 -10.75
N VAL A 155 -5.22 7.71 -11.15
CA VAL A 155 -4.19 7.14 -12.01
C VAL A 155 -3.50 5.95 -11.34
N GLY A 156 -3.25 6.02 -10.02
CA GLY A 156 -2.75 4.92 -9.20
C GLY A 156 -3.64 3.69 -9.23
N ALA A 157 -4.96 3.88 -9.14
CA ALA A 157 -5.95 2.81 -9.24
C ALA A 157 -5.92 2.13 -10.61
N LEU A 158 -5.94 2.91 -11.69
CA LEU A 158 -5.88 2.37 -13.06
C LEU A 158 -4.54 1.67 -13.34
N TYR A 159 -3.43 2.25 -12.89
CA TYR A 159 -2.10 1.69 -13.12
C TYR A 159 -1.90 0.38 -12.37
N SER A 160 -2.30 0.33 -11.09
CA SER A 160 -2.23 -0.90 -10.29
C SER A 160 -3.18 -1.98 -10.81
N ALA A 161 -4.40 -1.63 -11.23
CA ALA A 161 -5.31 -2.57 -11.88
C ALA A 161 -4.71 -3.16 -13.17
N ARG A 162 -4.06 -2.33 -13.99
CA ARG A 162 -3.35 -2.80 -15.18
C ARG A 162 -2.21 -3.75 -14.84
N LEU A 163 -1.44 -3.48 -13.78
CA LEU A 163 -0.39 -4.40 -13.32
C LEU A 163 -0.99 -5.72 -12.86
N TRP A 164 -2.09 -5.68 -12.11
CA TRP A 164 -2.80 -6.88 -11.67
C TRP A 164 -3.28 -7.72 -12.85
N VAL A 165 -3.92 -7.13 -13.86
CA VAL A 165 -4.36 -7.87 -15.05
C VAL A 165 -3.19 -8.57 -15.74
N ARG A 166 -2.02 -7.92 -15.82
CA ARG A 166 -0.80 -8.51 -16.42
C ARG A 166 -0.15 -9.61 -15.58
N GLU A 167 -0.41 -9.65 -14.28
CA GLU A 167 0.08 -10.70 -13.38
C GLU A 167 -0.80 -11.96 -13.43
N VAL A 168 -2.06 -11.83 -13.87
CA VAL A 168 -3.03 -12.94 -13.92
C VAL A 168 -3.20 -13.50 -15.34
N ALA A 169 -2.94 -12.69 -16.37
CA ALA A 169 -2.92 -13.12 -17.77
C ALA A 169 -1.64 -13.89 -18.12
#